data_AF-A0A350XWH6-F1
#
_entry.id   AF-A0A350XWH6-F1
#
_cell.length_a   1.000
_cell.length_b   1.000
_cell.length_c   1.000
_cell.angle_alpha   90.00
_cell.angle_beta   90.00
_cell.angle_gamma   90.00
#
_symmetry.space_group_name_H-M   'P 1'
#
loop_
_entity.id
_entity.type
_entity.pdbx_description
1 polymer ?
#
loop_
_entity_poly.entity_id
_entity_poly.type
_entity_poly.pdbx_seq_one_letter_code
_entity_poly.pdbx_strand_id
1 'polypeptide(L)'
;MSEKTKEEYLDLLRAVASKEKRFPKKSDFSEDDVNRIKGFFGPWPWALEAAGLKESKQEERKQRNYEKRQRSKARRKGEISNV
;
A
#
# COMPACT_ATOMS: atom_id res chain seq x y z
N MET A 1 16.57 -10.43 -19.59
CA MET A 1 15.41 -9.53 -19.52
C MET A 1 15.75 -8.46 -18.51
N SER A 2 15.86 -7.19 -18.92
CA SER A 2 16.14 -6.10 -17.96
C SER A 2 14.99 -6.04 -16.97
N GLU A 3 15.29 -6.09 -15.68
CA GLU A 3 14.26 -5.93 -14.65
C GLU A 3 13.75 -4.49 -14.70
N LYS A 4 12.43 -4.29 -14.76
CA LYS A 4 11.83 -2.96 -14.71
C LYS A 4 12.08 -2.34 -13.34
N THR A 5 12.36 -1.04 -13.30
CA THR A 5 12.50 -0.29 -12.05
C THR A 5 11.15 -0.11 -11.36
N LYS A 6 11.20 0.31 -10.10
CA LYS A 6 10.02 0.64 -9.32
C LYS A 6 9.16 1.70 -10.02
N GLU A 7 9.79 2.72 -10.58
CA GLU A 7 9.15 3.84 -11.27
C GLU A 7 8.44 3.36 -12.55
N GLU A 8 9.09 2.50 -13.34
CA GLU A 8 8.49 1.92 -14.54
C GLU A 8 7.22 1.11 -14.24
N TYR A 9 7.18 0.41 -13.11
CA TYR A 9 5.96 -0.28 -12.66
C TYR A 9 4.83 0.69 -12.26
N LEU A 10 5.15 1.86 -11.70
CA LEU A 10 4.13 2.88 -11.42
C LEU A 10 3.56 3.45 -12.71
N ASP A 11 4.42 3.71 -13.70
CA ASP A 11 3.98 4.22 -15.00
C ASP A 11 3.16 3.17 -15.75
N LEU A 12 3.51 1.89 -15.63
CA LEU A 12 2.70 0.79 -16.16
C LEU A 12 1.30 0.75 -15.52
N LEU A 13 1.21 0.89 -14.18
CA LEU A 13 -0.07 0.97 -13.48
C LEU A 13 -0.92 2.15 -13.96
N ARG A 14 -0.31 3.33 -14.13
CA ARG A 14 -0.99 4.54 -14.64
C ARG A 14 -1.42 4.37 -16.09
N ALA A 15 -0.60 3.76 -16.94
CA ALA A 15 -0.90 3.52 -18.34
C ALA A 15 -2.12 2.60 -18.50
N VAL A 16 -2.17 1.50 -17.74
CA VAL A 16 -3.33 0.59 -17.72
C VAL A 16 -4.57 1.33 -17.20
N ALA A 17 -4.44 2.11 -16.13
CA ALA A 17 -5.56 2.88 -15.59
C ALA A 17 -6.15 3.86 -16.61
N SER A 18 -5.29 4.59 -17.32
CA SER A 18 -5.68 5.54 -18.37
C SER A 18 -6.31 4.83 -19.57
N LYS A 19 -5.76 3.69 -20.00
CA LYS A 19 -6.27 2.90 -21.12
C LYS A 19 -7.66 2.33 -20.83
N GLU A 20 -7.83 1.73 -19.67
CA GLU A 20 -9.05 1.00 -19.30
C GLU A 20 -10.11 1.89 -18.63
N LYS A 21 -9.77 3.16 -18.32
CA LYS A 21 -10.59 4.12 -17.55
C LYS A 21 -11.13 3.56 -16.23
N ARG A 22 -10.39 2.64 -15.61
CA ARG A 22 -10.71 1.98 -14.34
C ARG A 22 -9.42 1.71 -13.57
N PHE A 23 -9.55 1.27 -12.31
CA PHE A 23 -8.37 0.81 -11.57
C PHE A 23 -7.76 -0.45 -12.19
N PRO A 24 -6.42 -0.51 -12.27
CA PRO A 24 -5.72 -1.68 -12.73
C PRO A 24 -5.94 -2.83 -11.73
N LYS A 25 -6.33 -3.97 -12.28
CA LYS A 25 -6.51 -5.24 -11.58
C LYS A 25 -5.28 -6.09 -11.81
N LYS A 26 -5.04 -7.06 -10.92
CA LYS A 26 -3.92 -8.00 -11.06
C LYS A 26 -3.97 -8.79 -12.38
N SER A 27 -5.18 -9.10 -12.86
CA SER A 27 -5.41 -9.79 -14.13
C SER A 27 -4.97 -9.01 -15.37
N ASP A 28 -4.72 -7.70 -15.24
CA ASP A 28 -4.23 -6.87 -16.34
C ASP A 28 -2.70 -7.02 -16.54
N PHE A 29 -2.01 -7.79 -15.69
CA PHE A 29 -0.56 -7.96 -15.65
C PHE A 29 -0.19 -9.44 -15.62
N SER A 30 1.04 -9.77 -16.04
CA SER A 30 1.59 -11.12 -15.86
C SER A 30 1.83 -11.42 -14.38
N GLU A 31 1.87 -12.70 -14.02
CA GLU A 31 2.15 -13.12 -12.63
C GLU A 31 3.52 -12.59 -12.15
N ASP A 32 4.52 -12.57 -13.02
CA ASP A 32 5.84 -12.02 -12.73
C ASP A 32 5.77 -10.52 -12.41
N ASP A 33 5.08 -9.73 -13.24
CA ASP A 33 4.90 -8.29 -13.00
C ASP A 33 4.12 -8.06 -11.69
N VAL A 34 3.07 -8.84 -11.42
CA VAL A 34 2.32 -8.78 -10.14
C VAL A 34 3.23 -9.07 -8.95
N ASN A 35 4.09 -10.07 -9.04
CA ASN A 35 5.03 -10.44 -7.99
C ASN A 35 6.08 -9.35 -7.77
N ARG A 36 6.61 -8.74 -8.83
CA ARG A 36 7.55 -7.61 -8.75
C ARG A 36 6.91 -6.36 -8.15
N ILE A 37 5.72 -5.99 -8.61
CA ILE A 37 4.93 -4.88 -8.04
C ILE A 37 4.70 -5.11 -6.55
N LYS A 38 4.31 -6.32 -6.15
CA LYS A 38 4.13 -6.65 -4.73
C LYS A 38 5.44 -6.58 -3.94
N GLY A 39 6.55 -7.00 -4.54
CA GLY A 39 7.87 -6.91 -3.92
C GLY A 39 8.28 -5.47 -3.61
N PHE A 40 7.98 -4.53 -4.51
CA PHE A 40 8.34 -3.12 -4.34
C PHE A 40 7.38 -2.32 -3.44
N PHE A 41 6.08 -2.54 -3.58
CA PHE A 41 5.05 -1.69 -2.95
C PHE A 41 4.26 -2.38 -1.85
N GLY A 42 4.46 -3.69 -1.65
CA GLY A 42 3.71 -4.50 -0.71
C GLY A 42 2.35 -4.94 -1.26
N PRO A 43 1.28 -4.94 -0.46
CA PRO A 43 -0.06 -5.30 -0.92
C PRO A 43 -0.51 -4.48 -2.15
N TRP A 44 -1.20 -5.12 -3.10
CA TRP A 44 -1.67 -4.46 -4.34
C TRP A 44 -2.34 -3.08 -4.13
N PRO A 45 -3.23 -2.87 -3.13
CA PRO A 45 -3.80 -1.56 -2.90
C PRO A 45 -2.76 -0.47 -2.63
N TRP A 46 -1.63 -0.80 -2.01
CA TRP A 46 -0.55 0.16 -1.75
C TRP A 46 0.21 0.54 -3.02
N ALA A 47 0.31 -0.38 -3.99
CA ALA A 47 0.85 -0.04 -5.31
C ALA A 47 -0.06 0.98 -6.03
N LEU A 48 -1.38 0.85 -5.90
CA LEU A 48 -2.33 1.82 -6.44
C LEU A 48 -2.26 3.18 -5.73
N GLU A 49 -2.07 3.16 -4.40
CA GLU A 49 -1.82 4.37 -3.61
C GLU A 49 -0.51 5.05 -4.05
N ALA A 50 0.57 4.27 -4.25
CA ALA A 50 1.86 4.77 -4.71
C ALA A 50 1.84 5.30 -6.15
N ALA A 51 1.00 4.71 -7.02
CA ALA A 51 0.78 5.19 -8.38
C ALA A 51 -0.04 6.49 -8.42
N GLY A 52 -0.58 6.96 -7.30
CA GLY A 52 -1.46 8.13 -7.23
C GLY A 52 -2.87 7.86 -7.76
N LEU A 53 -3.23 6.60 -7.97
CA LEU A 53 -4.55 6.21 -8.46
C LEU A 53 -5.58 6.22 -7.30
N LYS A 54 -5.13 5.92 -6.09
CA LYS A 54 -5.98 5.86 -4.90
C LYS A 54 -5.45 6.77 -3.80
N GLU A 55 -6.35 7.39 -3.04
CA GLU A 55 -5.98 8.14 -1.84
C GLU A 55 -5.26 7.23 -0.83
N SER A 56 -4.07 7.65 -0.40
CA SER A 56 -3.27 6.91 0.57
C SER A 56 -3.83 7.10 1.98
N LYS A 57 -4.21 5.98 2.62
CA LYS A 57 -4.60 5.95 4.05
C LYS A 57 -3.50 5.38 4.93
N GLN A 58 -2.27 5.35 4.43
CA GLN A 58 -1.15 4.72 5.14
C GLN A 58 -0.78 5.48 6.40
N GLU A 59 -0.74 6.81 6.34
CA GLU A 59 -0.34 7.62 7.49
C GLU A 59 -1.37 7.53 8.62
N GLU A 60 -2.65 7.63 8.31
CA GLU A 60 -3.70 7.39 9.30
C GLU A 60 -3.62 5.99 9.93
N ARG A 61 -3.32 4.95 9.15
CA ARG A 61 -3.14 3.59 9.66
C ARG A 61 -1.95 3.52 10.62
N LYS A 62 -0.82 4.15 10.28
CA LYS A 62 0.37 4.22 11.13
C LYS A 62 0.04 4.95 12.43
N GLN A 63 -0.62 6.10 12.35
CA GLN A 63 -1.02 6.90 13.50
C GLN A 63 -1.94 6.11 14.44
N ARG A 64 -3.00 5.48 13.91
CA ARG A 64 -3.89 4.60 14.71
C ARG A 64 -3.14 3.46 15.39
N ASN A 65 -2.19 2.83 14.70
CA ASN A 65 -1.39 1.75 15.27
C ASN A 65 -0.44 2.26 16.37
N TYR A 66 0.15 3.44 16.18
CA TYR A 66 0.96 4.12 17.19
C TYR A 66 0.15 4.42 18.44
N GLU A 67 -1.02 5.04 18.31
CA GLU A 67 -1.94 5.35 19.41
C GLU A 67 -2.37 4.10 20.19
N LYS A 68 -2.75 3.03 19.48
CA LYS A 68 -3.06 1.74 20.10
C LYS A 68 -1.88 1.20 20.91
N ARG A 69 -0.66 1.31 20.38
CA ARG A 69 0.56 0.88 21.07
C ARG A 69 0.80 1.72 22.33
N GLN A 70 0.63 3.04 22.25
CA GLN A 70 0.77 3.92 23.42
C GLN A 70 -0.27 3.59 24.50
N ARG A 71 -1.54 3.40 24.12
CA ARG A 71 -2.60 3.00 25.05
C ARG A 71 -2.30 1.66 25.73
N SER A 72 -1.79 0.68 24.97
CA SER A 72 -1.40 -0.61 25.55
C SER A 72 -0.21 -0.48 26.51
N LYS A 73 0.76 0.40 26.23
CA LYS A 73 1.88 0.66 27.14
C LYS A 73 1.40 1.33 28.43
N ALA A 74 0.57 2.36 28.33
CA ALA A 74 0.01 3.06 29.48
C ALA A 74 -0.83 2.13 30.38
N ARG A 75 -1.63 1.23 29.77
CA ARG A 75 -2.34 0.17 30.50
C ARG A 75 -1.40 -0.77 31.26
N ARG A 76 -0.33 -1.25 30.62
CA ARG A 76 0.67 -2.12 31.28
C ARG A 76 1.39 -1.42 32.43
N LYS A 77 1.58 -0.10 32.34
CA LYS A 77 2.21 0.72 33.37
C LYS A 77 1.25 1.14 34.50
N GLY A 78 -0.05 0.81 34.39
CA GLY A 78 -1.06 1.17 35.39
C GLY A 78 -1.57 2.61 35.30
N GLU A 79 -1.22 3.35 34.24
CA GLU A 79 -1.59 4.77 34.05
C GLU A 79 -3.04 4.95 33.52
N ILE A 80 -3.69 3.86 33.12
CA ILE A 80 -5.08 3.86 32.63
C ILE A 80 -5.83 2.79 33.41
N SER A 81 -6.81 3.19 34.22
CA SER A 81 -7.69 2.26 34.94
C SER A 81 -8.63 1.55 33.96
N ASN A 82 -8.92 0.27 34.22
CA ASN A 82 -10.08 -0.39 33.64
C ASN A 82 -11.28 0.07 34.47
N VAL A 83 -12.09 0.97 33.91
CA VAL A 83 -13.50 1.12 34.31
C VAL A 83 -14.33 0.18 33.45
#